data_AF-A0ABD1ZXE2-F1
#
_entry.id   AF-A0ABD1ZXE2-F1
#
_cell.length_a   1.000
_cell.length_b   1.000
_cell.length_c   1.000
_cell.angle_alpha   90.00
_cell.angle_beta   90.00
_cell.angle_gamma   90.00
#
_symmetry.space_group_name_H-M   'P 1'
#
loop_
_entity.id
_entity.type
_entity.pdbx_description
1 polymer ?
#
loop_
_entity_poly.entity_id
_entity_poly.type
_entity_poly.pdbx_seq_one_letter_code
_entity_poly.pdbx_strand_id
1 'polypeptide(L)' 'MRVFKGYRQDDLLLPHPCYRNTSMDYGWYAPTIHTVPTSYYPRNAFFSRDAALGGMYRNYSLNTELDKTFY' A
#
# COMPACT_ATOMS: atom_id res chain seq x y z
N MET A 1 -9.03 21.76 6.80
CA MET A 1 -8.71 21.01 5.56
C MET A 1 -9.30 19.60 5.71
N ARG A 2 -10.07 19.10 4.74
CA ARG A 2 -10.70 17.76 4.81
C ARG A 2 -9.70 16.73 4.27
N VAL A 3 -9.36 15.69 5.05
CA VAL A 3 -8.31 14.70 4.70
C VAL A 3 -8.79 13.70 3.65
N PHE A 4 -10.04 13.24 3.77
CA PHE A 4 -10.67 12.36 2.81
C PHE A 4 -11.76 13.11 2.04
N LYS A 5 -11.83 12.87 0.73
CA LYS A 5 -12.81 13.48 -0.17
C LYS A 5 -13.44 12.39 -1.03
N GLY A 6 -14.72 12.55 -1.32
CA GLY A 6 -15.39 11.77 -2.34
C GLY A 6 -14.96 12.20 -3.74
N TYR A 7 -15.11 11.31 -4.71
CA TYR A 7 -14.88 11.60 -6.11
C TYR A 7 -15.76 12.78 -6.55
N ARG A 8 -15.16 13.70 -7.32
CA ARG A 8 -15.86 14.83 -7.94
C ARG A 8 -16.51 15.83 -6.99
N GLN A 9 -16.19 15.76 -5.68
CA GLN A 9 -16.67 16.75 -4.70
C GLN A 9 -16.00 18.13 -4.86
N ASP A 10 -14.82 18.17 -5.49
CA ASP A 10 -14.10 19.41 -5.78
C ASP A 10 -14.43 19.96 -7.18
N ASP A 11 -15.26 19.26 -7.96
CA ASP A 11 -15.64 19.69 -9.30
C ASP A 11 -16.56 20.91 -9.17
N LEU A 12 -16.15 22.04 -9.75
CA LEU A 12 -16.88 23.31 -9.67
C LEU A 12 -18.29 23.26 -10.28
N LEU A 13 -18.56 22.27 -11.14
CA LEU A 13 -19.82 22.07 -11.82
C LEU A 13 -20.21 20.60 -11.77
N LEU A 14 -21.22 20.28 -10.96
CA LEU A 14 -21.83 18.96 -10.99
C LEU A 14 -22.61 18.78 -12.29
N PRO A 15 -22.62 17.56 -12.88
CA PRO A 15 -23.43 17.30 -14.05
C PRO A 15 -24.90 17.56 -13.76
N HIS A 16 -25.62 18.08 -14.76
CA HIS A 16 -27.06 18.28 -14.66
C HIS A 16 -27.73 16.97 -14.21
N PRO A 17 -28.74 17.01 -13.32
CA PRO A 17 -29.36 15.79 -12.78
C PRO A 17 -29.82 14.80 -13.86
N CYS A 18 -30.25 15.28 -15.03
CA CYS A 18 -30.65 14.44 -16.17
C CYS A 18 -29.51 13.61 -16.79
N TYR A 19 -28.25 13.97 -16.54
CA TYR A 19 -27.06 13.26 -17.02
C TYR A 19 -26.35 12.49 -15.90
N ARG A 20 -26.97 12.38 -14.71
CA ARG A 20 -26.43 11.56 -13.62
C ARG A 20 -26.73 10.09 -13.91
N ASN A 21 -25.68 9.28 -13.94
CA ASN A 21 -25.81 7.82 -14.02
C ASN A 21 -25.47 7.18 -12.67
N THR A 22 -25.86 5.92 -12.49
CA THR A 22 -25.65 5.17 -11.23
C THR A 22 -24.18 4.97 -10.89
N SER A 23 -23.30 4.89 -11.90
CA SER A 23 -21.85 4.80 -11.68
C SER A 23 -21.27 6.07 -11.04
N MET A 24 -21.93 7.22 -11.17
CA MET A 24 -21.50 8.47 -10.52
C MET A 24 -21.70 8.44 -9.00
N ASP A 25 -22.48 7.52 -8.46
CA ASP A 25 -22.67 7.38 -7.01
C ASP A 25 -21.47 6.66 -6.35
N TYR A 26 -20.74 5.84 -7.11
CA TYR A 26 -19.57 5.13 -6.62
C TYR A 26 -18.46 6.10 -6.24
N GLY A 27 -18.04 6.06 -4.98
CA GLY A 27 -16.99 6.93 -4.43
C GLY A 27 -17.39 8.40 -4.28
N TRP A 28 -18.62 8.80 -4.61
CA TRP A 28 -19.12 10.17 -4.48
C TRP A 28 -19.11 10.69 -3.04
N TYR A 29 -19.45 9.80 -2.09
CA TYR A 29 -19.50 10.12 -0.68
C TYR A 29 -18.13 9.93 -0.05
N ALA A 30 -17.62 10.97 0.60
CA ALA A 30 -16.42 10.88 1.40
C ALA A 30 -16.63 9.91 2.57
N PRO A 31 -15.62 9.12 2.97
CA PRO A 31 -15.71 8.29 4.14
C PRO A 31 -15.93 9.14 5.41
N THR A 32 -16.69 8.58 6.35
CA THR A 32 -16.99 9.18 7.65
C THR A 32 -16.33 8.37 8.77
N ILE A 33 -16.39 8.87 10.01
CA ILE A 33 -15.85 8.16 11.19
C ILE A 33 -16.45 6.76 11.38
N HIS A 34 -17.65 6.51 10.84
CA HIS A 34 -18.35 5.23 10.95
C HIS A 34 -18.01 4.25 9.82
N THR A 35 -17.32 4.71 8.76
CA THR A 35 -16.92 3.88 7.62
C THR A 35 -15.44 3.55 7.59
N VAL A 36 -14.63 4.22 8.43
CA VAL A 36 -13.18 3.97 8.57
C VAL A 36 -12.92 3.03 9.74
N PRO A 37 -11.87 2.18 9.68
CA PRO A 37 -11.51 1.33 10.80
C PRO A 37 -11.02 2.16 11.99
N THR A 38 -11.30 1.70 13.21
CA THR A 38 -10.81 2.33 14.45
C THR A 38 -9.31 2.13 14.66
N SER A 39 -8.76 1.03 14.13
CA SER A 39 -7.34 0.71 14.20
C SER A 39 -6.88 0.11 12.87
N TYR A 40 -5.70 0.53 12.40
CA TYR A 40 -5.06 -0.01 11.21
C TYR A 40 -3.59 -0.31 11.52
N TYR A 41 -3.15 -1.52 11.16
CA TYR A 41 -1.78 -1.98 11.38
C TYR A 41 -1.07 -2.10 10.02
N PRO A 42 -0.50 -1.00 9.49
CA PRO A 42 0.19 -1.05 8.22
C PRO A 42 1.40 -1.97 8.31
N ARG A 43 1.59 -2.81 7.28
CA ARG A 43 2.83 -3.56 7.14
C ARG A 43 3.90 -2.63 6.60
N ASN A 44 4.98 -2.44 7.37
CA ASN A 44 6.16 -1.74 6.91
C ASN A 44 7.09 -2.72 6.17
N ALA A 45 7.28 -2.51 4.87
CA ALA A 45 8.19 -3.32 4.05
C ALA A 45 9.58 -2.68 3.86
N PHE A 46 9.93 -1.66 4.64
CA PHE A 46 11.18 -0.90 4.51
C PHE A 46 12.42 -1.80 4.45
N PHE A 47 12.60 -2.70 5.43
CA PHE A 47 13.73 -3.63 5.45
C PHE A 47 13.81 -4.48 4.18
N SER A 48 12.71 -5.09 3.77
CA SER A 48 12.67 -5.96 2.58
C SER A 48 12.91 -5.18 1.29
N ARG A 49 12.41 -3.95 1.19
CA ARG A 49 12.65 -3.08 0.04
C ARG A 49 14.13 -2.73 -0.07
N ASP A 50 14.75 -2.35 1.04
CA ASP A 50 16.16 -1.99 1.07
C ASP A 50 17.05 -3.21 0.78
N ALA A 51 16.73 -4.38 1.33
CA ALA A 51 17.41 -5.63 1.01
C ALA A 51 17.25 -6.03 -0.46
N ALA A 52 16.07 -5.81 -1.06
CA ALA A 52 15.80 -6.16 -2.45
C ALA A 52 16.64 -5.34 -3.46
N LEU A 53 17.08 -4.14 -3.09
CA LEU A 53 18.00 -3.34 -3.92
C LEU A 53 19.35 -4.03 -4.12
N GLY A 54 19.77 -4.89 -3.18
CA GLY A 54 20.98 -5.69 -3.29
C GLY A 54 20.89 -6.83 -4.31
N GLY A 55 19.71 -7.09 -4.87
CA GLY A 55 19.49 -8.12 -5.88
C GLY A 55 19.66 -9.54 -5.32
N MET A 56 19.91 -10.48 -6.23
CA MET A 56 20.03 -11.90 -5.87
C MET A 56 21.41 -12.19 -5.26
N TYR A 57 21.42 -12.70 -4.03
CA TYR A 57 22.65 -13.12 -3.36
C TYR A 57 23.40 -14.18 -4.17
N ARG A 58 24.74 -14.06 -4.18
CA ARG A 58 25.65 -15.04 -4.78
C ARG A 58 26.72 -15.38 -3.75
N ASN A 59 26.92 -16.68 -3.52
CA ASN A 59 28.01 -17.16 -2.69
C ASN A 59 29.30 -17.18 -3.52
N TYR A 60 30.32 -16.43 -3.09
CA TYR A 60 31.68 -16.44 -3.64
C TYR A 60 32.71 -16.87 -2.59
N SER A 61 32.29 -17.55 -1.52
CA SER A 61 33.19 -18.00 -0.46
C SER A 61 33.89 -19.31 -0.85
N LEU A 62 35.08 -19.53 -0.31
CA LEU A 62 35.80 -20.80 -0.38
C LEU A 62 35.54 -21.62 0.90
N ASN A 63 35.28 -22.92 0.74
CA ASN A 63 35.23 -23.84 1.87
C ASN A 63 36.63 -24.01 2.46
N THR A 64 36.79 -23.72 3.75
CA THR A 64 38.06 -23.82 4.49
C THR A 64 37.94 -24.67 5.75
N GLU A 65 36.84 -25.42 5.86
CA GLU A 65 36.67 -26.34 6.98
C GLU A 65 37.77 -27.39 6.98
N LEU A 66 38.40 -27.56 8.14
CA LEU A 66 39.30 -28.67 8.40
C LEU A 66 38.47 -29.89 8.78
N ASP A 67 38.95 -31.06 8.39
CA ASP A 67 38.31 -32.31 8.77
C ASP A 67 38.22 -32.42 10.30
N LYS A 68 37.04 -32.76 10.79
CA LYS A 68 36.79 -32.85 12.23
C LYS A 68 37.15 -34.25 12.69
N THR A 69 38.11 -34.36 13.59
CA THR A 69 38.43 -35.63 14.25
C THR A 69 37.35 -35.96 15.29
N PHE A 70 36.71 -37.13 15.17
CA PHE A 70 35.66 -37.62 16.09
C PHE A 70 36.23 -38.42 17.27
N TYR A 71 37.34 -37.96 17.86
CA TYR A 71 37.97 -38.59 19.03
C TYR A 71 37.98 -37.66 20.22
#